data_AF-A0AAV4LMI7-F1
#
_entry.id   AF-A0AAV4LMI7-F1
#
_cell.length_a   1.000
_cell.length_b   1.000
_cell.length_c   1.000
_cell.angle_alpha   90.00
_cell.angle_beta   90.00
_cell.angle_gamma   90.00
#
_symmetry.space_group_name_H-M   'P 1'
#
loop_
_entity.id
_entity.type
_entity.pdbx_description
1 polymer ?
#
loop_
_entity_poly.entity_id
_entity_poly.type
_entity_poly.pdbx_seq_one_letter_code
_entity_poly.pdbx_strand_id
1 'polypeptide(L)'
;MPETLEIQYPLRSGFIAALSRSLGGSLLLKTSKGVAINSRRLSPLLEKAEIEEKETITLNWVEGDVRFIIIAGAEEPTGDGKRHGRELHFSLVGATISYKRESECLEIVPTELTQLPPCPLGMTAWDHYSNLRVELDYGSLRFDAGHTNQLSRLIGAYCFNESSALMGSSICTSLLDDVLNVLWNWVDTSAPRVDGVNWASTLGRPSKCLSHEKVVRNFKHLIIPNERYFVDGVLLDYLRSDTMVLPPRIEQISYNNAESDSDFDSYPSEEESNEGGASESSFDWSFMEPFIVKIQETVARHRSVVPCVDGMFLDDAIWVSNKNIECTNAREVLLLLKSSTCWHDRGKSGVNVTFYPGIYFRGRLTLRCFIFEYELVSLEQLFVHENFGFKAKDAQSTVAALKQFTPRVSAVLKQMGIPGAVFDVTLSTQNVDVQLVNVYEFGALPNGLLLLEDVCHFYYTGVEEGIKPLDKADVTAVDSVLVALVGTQSSRLQKHSWCPEDVGNLKFSTSDDLIDYLRFQTSTPQ
;
A
#
# COMPACT_ATOMS: atom_id res chain seq x y z
N MET A 1 -28.03 -0.27 43.75
CA MET A 1 -28.12 -1.42 42.82
C MET A 1 -27.56 -0.95 41.49
N PRO A 2 -26.85 -1.80 40.74
CA PRO A 2 -26.37 -1.43 39.41
C PRO A 2 -27.54 -1.04 38.51
N GLU A 3 -27.36 0.03 37.72
CA GLU A 3 -28.31 0.45 36.67
C GLU A 3 -27.95 -0.24 35.35
N THR A 4 -28.91 -0.34 34.44
CA THR A 4 -28.70 -0.89 33.09
C THR A 4 -29.40 0.01 32.09
N LEU A 5 -28.68 0.38 31.04
CA LEU A 5 -29.16 1.26 29.98
C LEU A 5 -29.00 0.57 28.63
N GLU A 6 -30.14 0.31 27.99
CA GLU A 6 -30.22 -0.27 26.65
C GLU A 6 -29.79 0.75 25.59
N ILE A 7 -29.05 0.28 24.59
CA ILE A 7 -28.59 1.09 23.46
C ILE A 7 -29.51 0.82 22.27
N GLN A 8 -30.17 1.87 21.78
CA GLN A 8 -31.19 1.75 20.72
C GLN A 8 -30.65 1.87 19.29
N TYR A 9 -29.42 2.37 19.14
CA TYR A 9 -28.75 2.64 17.86
C TYR A 9 -27.25 2.39 18.00
N PRO A 10 -26.53 2.00 16.93
CA PRO A 10 -25.09 1.82 17.03
C PRO A 10 -24.39 3.14 17.36
N LEU A 11 -23.27 3.06 18.07
CA LEU A 11 -22.48 4.22 18.49
C LEU A 11 -21.41 4.57 17.44
N ARG A 12 -21.06 5.85 17.35
CA ARG A 12 -19.89 6.31 16.58
C ARG A 12 -18.61 6.16 17.40
N SER A 13 -17.46 6.05 16.75
CA SER A 13 -16.15 5.95 17.44
C SER A 13 -15.85 7.13 18.36
N GLY A 14 -16.43 8.31 18.13
CA GLY A 14 -16.34 9.46 19.04
C GLY A 14 -16.80 9.17 20.47
N PHE A 15 -17.71 8.20 20.65
CA PHE A 15 -18.13 7.74 21.98
C PHE A 15 -16.95 7.21 22.81
N ILE A 16 -15.99 6.53 22.17
CA ILE A 16 -14.78 5.99 22.82
C ILE A 16 -13.96 7.14 23.42
N ALA A 17 -13.71 8.18 22.61
CA ALA A 17 -12.95 9.35 23.05
C ALA A 17 -13.66 10.09 24.18
N ALA A 18 -14.98 10.25 24.07
CA ALA A 18 -15.79 10.94 25.06
C ALA A 18 -15.85 10.18 26.39
N LEU A 19 -16.15 8.88 26.35
CA LEU A 19 -16.19 8.03 27.53
C LEU A 19 -14.82 7.98 28.24
N SER A 20 -13.74 7.75 27.48
CA SER A 20 -12.38 7.74 28.02
C SER A 20 -12.02 9.05 28.73
N ARG A 21 -12.39 10.19 28.14
CA ARG A 21 -12.13 11.52 28.70
C ARG A 21 -12.97 11.79 29.95
N SER A 22 -14.25 11.41 29.94
CA SER A 22 -15.16 11.63 31.05
C SER A 22 -14.78 10.83 32.30
N LEU A 23 -14.34 9.58 32.13
CA LEU A 23 -13.96 8.71 33.25
C LEU A 23 -12.62 9.09 33.88
N GLY A 24 -11.69 9.61 33.07
CA GLY A 24 -10.30 9.79 33.49
C GLY A 24 -9.57 8.45 33.59
N GLY A 25 -8.32 8.41 33.12
CA GLY A 25 -7.50 7.20 33.16
C GLY A 25 -6.92 6.80 31.80
N SER A 26 -6.39 5.59 31.74
CA SER A 26 -5.80 4.99 30.54
C SER A 26 -6.86 4.30 29.67
N LEU A 27 -6.73 4.43 28.35
CA LEU A 27 -7.53 3.67 27.38
C LEU A 27 -6.72 2.44 26.92
N LEU A 28 -7.29 1.26 27.11
CA LEU A 28 -6.79 0.00 26.54
C LEU A 28 -7.74 -0.46 25.43
N LEU A 29 -7.41 -0.07 24.21
CA LEU A 29 -8.13 -0.53 23.03
C LEU A 29 -7.44 -1.77 22.47
N LYS A 30 -8.19 -2.80 22.07
CA LYS A 30 -7.65 -3.99 21.42
C LYS A 30 -8.07 -4.10 19.95
N THR A 31 -7.25 -4.77 19.14
CA THR A 31 -7.62 -5.24 17.80
C THR A 31 -8.63 -6.40 17.90
N SER A 32 -9.21 -6.82 16.78
CA SER A 32 -10.04 -8.03 16.70
C SER A 32 -9.33 -9.32 17.15
N LYS A 33 -7.99 -9.38 17.11
CA LYS A 33 -7.19 -10.50 17.63
C LYS A 33 -6.80 -10.36 19.10
N GLY A 34 -7.33 -9.37 19.82
CA GLY A 34 -7.01 -9.13 21.23
C GLY A 34 -5.64 -8.47 21.48
N VAL A 35 -4.91 -8.07 20.43
CA VAL A 35 -3.65 -7.33 20.57
C VAL A 35 -3.93 -5.91 21.06
N ALA A 36 -3.20 -5.47 22.09
CA ALA A 36 -3.32 -4.12 22.62
C ALA A 36 -2.81 -3.07 21.63
N ILE A 37 -3.57 -2.01 21.44
CA ILE A 37 -3.19 -0.86 20.64
C ILE A 37 -2.45 0.14 21.52
N ASN A 38 -1.34 0.69 21.01
CA ASN A 38 -0.53 1.67 21.69
C ASN A 38 -1.31 2.98 21.90
N SER A 39 -1.75 3.20 23.13
CA SER A 39 -2.56 4.36 23.51
C SER A 39 -1.88 5.70 23.20
N ARG A 40 -0.54 5.79 23.27
CA ARG A 40 0.20 7.01 22.92
C ARG A 40 0.06 7.38 21.44
N ARG A 41 -0.02 6.38 20.56
CA ARG A 41 -0.22 6.58 19.11
C ARG A 41 -1.68 6.93 18.77
N LEU A 42 -2.62 6.58 19.65
CA LEU A 42 -4.04 6.97 19.53
C LEU A 42 -4.35 8.37 20.11
N SER A 43 -3.59 8.84 21.11
CA SER A 43 -3.88 10.11 21.81
C SER A 43 -4.15 11.29 20.87
N PRO A 44 -3.35 11.55 19.82
CA PRO A 44 -3.59 12.68 18.92
C PRO A 44 -4.93 12.59 18.15
N LEU A 45 -5.42 11.37 17.90
CA LEU A 45 -6.70 11.13 17.23
C LEU A 45 -7.87 11.35 18.19
N LEU A 46 -7.72 10.89 19.44
CA LEU A 46 -8.72 11.07 20.50
C LEU A 46 -8.88 12.55 20.90
N GLU A 47 -7.79 13.33 20.85
CA GLU A 47 -7.82 14.77 21.10
C GLU A 47 -8.54 15.54 20.00
N LYS A 48 -8.32 15.18 18.73
CA LYS A 48 -8.92 15.85 17.55
C LYS A 48 -10.40 15.52 17.34
N ALA A 49 -10.92 14.45 17.94
CA ALA A 49 -12.33 14.10 17.90
C ALA A 49 -13.20 15.06 18.75
N GLU A 50 -12.93 16.38 18.70
CA GLU A 50 -13.56 17.41 19.53
C GLU A 50 -15.09 17.39 19.40
N ILE A 51 -15.76 17.33 20.56
CA ILE A 51 -17.18 17.65 20.73
C ILE A 51 -17.29 18.69 21.87
N GLU A 52 -18.21 19.62 21.71
CA GLU A 52 -18.40 20.83 22.52
C GLU A 52 -18.83 20.59 23.98
N GLU A 53 -19.20 19.37 24.39
CA GLU A 53 -19.74 19.11 25.73
C GLU A 53 -18.74 18.42 26.68
N LYS A 54 -18.39 19.14 27.75
CA LYS A 54 -17.50 18.72 28.85
C LYS A 54 -18.29 18.15 30.05
N GLU A 55 -19.34 17.37 29.85
CA GLU A 55 -19.97 16.70 31.00
C GLU A 55 -19.04 15.59 31.51
N THR A 56 -18.44 15.83 32.69
CA THR A 56 -17.58 14.86 33.37
C THR A 56 -18.46 13.82 34.05
N ILE A 57 -18.26 12.54 33.74
CA ILE A 57 -19.03 11.43 34.32
C ILE A 57 -18.14 10.74 35.36
N THR A 58 -18.65 10.60 36.59
CA THR A 58 -17.90 9.99 37.70
C THR A 58 -18.40 8.59 37.99
N LEU A 59 -18.09 7.62 37.12
CA LEU A 59 -18.39 6.20 37.37
C LEU A 59 -17.28 5.56 38.21
N ASN A 60 -17.64 4.68 39.14
CA ASN A 60 -16.69 3.76 39.77
C ASN A 60 -16.50 2.50 38.92
N TRP A 61 -17.53 2.08 38.18
CA TRP A 61 -17.43 1.01 37.19
C TRP A 61 -18.45 1.17 36.06
N VAL A 62 -18.12 0.61 34.90
CA VAL A 62 -19.06 0.37 33.80
C VAL A 62 -18.66 -0.90 33.06
N GLU A 63 -19.63 -1.71 32.67
CA GLU A 63 -19.42 -2.90 31.86
C GLU A 63 -20.58 -3.07 30.86
N GLY A 64 -20.33 -3.65 29.71
CA GLY A 64 -21.41 -4.00 28.80
C GLY A 64 -20.96 -4.30 27.39
N ASP A 65 -21.91 -4.69 26.56
CA ASP A 65 -21.72 -4.93 25.14
C ASP A 65 -22.31 -3.78 24.37
N VAL A 66 -21.58 -3.27 23.37
CA VAL A 66 -22.05 -2.19 22.52
C VAL A 66 -21.72 -2.48 21.07
N ARG A 67 -22.50 -1.94 20.13
CA ARG A 67 -22.17 -1.96 18.71
C ARG A 67 -21.73 -0.59 18.21
N PHE A 68 -20.59 -0.54 17.55
CA PHE A 68 -20.07 0.62 16.86
C PHE A 68 -20.33 0.54 15.36
N ILE A 69 -20.75 1.64 14.76
CA ILE A 69 -20.73 1.79 13.30
C ILE A 69 -19.48 2.56 12.90
N ILE A 70 -18.63 1.89 12.13
CA ILE A 70 -17.41 2.45 11.55
C ILE A 70 -17.69 2.74 10.09
N ILE A 71 -17.44 3.99 9.68
CA ILE A 71 -17.61 4.44 8.30
C ILE A 71 -16.24 4.86 7.79
N ALA A 72 -15.80 4.26 6.68
CA ALA A 72 -14.51 4.54 6.05
C ALA A 72 -14.70 4.89 4.57
N GLY A 73 -13.82 5.75 4.05
CA GLY A 73 -13.85 6.23 2.66
C GLY A 73 -13.86 7.75 2.56
N ALA A 74 -13.70 8.29 1.34
CA ALA A 74 -13.66 9.73 1.11
C ALA A 74 -14.90 10.22 0.33
N GLU A 75 -15.62 11.18 0.89
CA GLU A 75 -16.51 12.06 0.14
C GLU A 75 -15.66 13.16 -0.52
N GLU A 76 -15.62 13.24 -1.85
CA GLU A 76 -15.16 14.48 -2.51
C GLU A 76 -16.36 15.45 -2.60
N PRO A 77 -16.30 16.64 -1.96
CA PRO A 77 -17.31 17.67 -2.19
C PRO A 77 -17.15 18.21 -3.61
N THR A 78 -18.18 18.10 -4.46
CA THR A 78 -18.17 18.83 -5.74
C THR A 78 -18.62 20.28 -5.53
N GLY A 79 -18.08 21.18 -6.35
CA GLY A 79 -18.39 22.62 -6.33
C GLY A 79 -19.85 22.98 -6.60
N ASP A 80 -20.67 22.03 -7.06
CA ASP A 80 -22.10 22.24 -7.37
C ASP A 80 -23.04 21.76 -6.23
N GLY A 81 -22.48 21.38 -5.07
CA GLY A 81 -23.26 20.87 -3.94
C GLY A 81 -23.86 19.46 -4.15
N LYS A 82 -23.59 18.83 -5.30
CA LYS A 82 -23.97 17.44 -5.59
C LYS A 82 -22.83 16.50 -5.22
N ARG A 83 -23.05 15.59 -4.28
CA ARG A 83 -22.00 14.66 -3.82
C ARG A 83 -21.76 13.57 -4.87
N HIS A 84 -20.54 13.46 -5.38
CA HIS A 84 -20.06 12.30 -6.13
C HIS A 84 -18.90 11.70 -5.32
N GLY A 85 -19.20 10.72 -4.49
CA GLY A 85 -18.20 10.07 -3.62
C GLY A 85 -17.80 8.71 -4.13
N ARG A 86 -16.57 8.27 -3.83
CA ARG A 86 -16.21 6.86 -3.82
C ARG A 86 -17.14 6.09 -2.87
N GLU A 87 -17.24 4.78 -3.04
CA GLU A 87 -18.02 3.91 -2.17
C GLU A 87 -17.65 4.13 -0.69
N LEU A 88 -18.63 4.55 0.11
CA LEU A 88 -18.50 4.56 1.57
C LEU A 88 -18.63 3.12 2.08
N HIS A 89 -17.67 2.69 2.88
CA HIS A 89 -17.62 1.35 3.46
C HIS A 89 -18.12 1.40 4.89
N PHE A 90 -18.92 0.40 5.25
CA PHE A 90 -19.61 0.32 6.54
C PHE A 90 -19.25 -0.96 7.24
N SER A 91 -18.80 -0.83 8.48
CA SER A 91 -18.58 -1.96 9.37
C SER A 91 -19.37 -1.75 10.65
N LEU A 92 -20.17 -2.75 11.03
CA LEU A 92 -20.79 -2.81 12.35
C LEU A 92 -19.94 -3.73 13.22
N VAL A 93 -19.36 -3.17 14.28
CA VAL A 93 -18.42 -3.86 15.16
C VAL A 93 -19.02 -3.94 16.55
N GLY A 94 -19.31 -5.15 17.03
CA GLY A 94 -19.64 -5.34 18.44
C GLY A 94 -18.38 -5.35 19.28
N ALA A 95 -18.46 -4.79 20.47
CA ALA A 95 -17.33 -4.69 21.39
C ALA A 95 -17.82 -4.73 22.84
N THR A 96 -17.03 -5.39 23.70
CA THR A 96 -17.19 -5.32 25.15
C THR A 96 -16.49 -4.07 25.67
N ILE A 97 -17.16 -3.31 26.51
CA ILE A 97 -16.60 -2.19 27.28
C ILE A 97 -16.49 -2.62 28.73
N SER A 98 -15.35 -2.35 29.36
CA SER A 98 -15.23 -2.50 30.81
C SER A 98 -14.33 -1.42 31.41
N TYR A 99 -14.70 -0.91 32.58
CA TYR A 99 -13.91 0.05 33.34
C TYR A 99 -14.13 -0.16 34.83
N LYS A 100 -13.04 -0.04 35.59
CA LYS A 100 -13.06 0.03 37.05
C LYS A 100 -12.15 1.15 37.51
N ARG A 101 -12.67 2.02 38.38
CA ARG A 101 -11.94 3.17 38.92
C ARG A 101 -10.66 2.79 39.65
N GLU A 102 -10.63 1.64 40.31
CA GLU A 102 -9.42 1.11 40.96
C GLU A 102 -8.28 0.84 39.97
N SER A 103 -8.62 0.45 38.74
CA SER A 103 -7.66 0.18 37.68
C SER A 103 -7.32 1.40 36.83
N GLU A 104 -8.12 2.47 36.92
CA GLU A 104 -8.05 3.65 36.04
C GLU A 104 -7.87 3.28 34.56
N CYS A 105 -8.53 2.19 34.13
CA CYS A 105 -8.36 1.63 32.79
C CYS A 105 -9.72 1.34 32.17
N LEU A 106 -10.01 2.02 31.05
CA LEU A 106 -11.14 1.73 30.18
C LEU A 106 -10.65 0.76 29.11
N GLU A 107 -11.17 -0.47 29.16
CA GLU A 107 -10.86 -1.50 28.19
C GLU A 107 -12.01 -1.65 27.18
N ILE A 108 -11.67 -1.67 25.90
CA ILE A 108 -12.61 -1.90 24.80
C ILE A 108 -12.05 -2.99 23.88
N VAL A 109 -12.80 -4.08 23.74
CA VAL A 109 -12.40 -5.27 23.00
C VAL A 109 -13.43 -5.60 21.93
N PRO A 110 -13.08 -5.59 20.64
CA PRO A 110 -13.97 -6.05 19.58
C PRO A 110 -14.30 -7.53 19.76
N THR A 111 -15.57 -7.88 19.62
CA THR A 111 -16.08 -9.25 19.78
C THR A 111 -16.69 -9.81 18.49
N GLU A 112 -17.25 -8.96 17.65
CA GLU A 112 -17.90 -9.35 16.40
C GLU A 112 -17.71 -8.25 15.34
N LEU A 113 -17.73 -8.67 14.08
CA LEU A 113 -17.60 -7.77 12.94
C LEU A 113 -18.59 -8.19 11.85
N THR A 114 -19.42 -7.25 11.43
CA THR A 114 -20.31 -7.38 10.28
C THR A 114 -19.97 -6.31 9.26
N GLN A 115 -19.40 -6.72 8.12
CA GLN A 115 -19.20 -5.82 6.99
C GLN A 115 -20.50 -5.70 6.21
N LEU A 116 -20.93 -4.46 6.01
CA LEU A 116 -22.11 -4.14 5.22
C LEU A 116 -21.68 -3.81 3.77
N PRO A 117 -22.56 -4.03 2.78
CA PRO A 117 -22.26 -3.65 1.41
C PRO A 117 -21.98 -2.14 1.31
N PRO A 118 -21.15 -1.71 0.35
CA PRO A 118 -20.83 -0.30 0.15
C PRO A 118 -22.11 0.52 -0.09
N CYS A 119 -22.14 1.76 0.40
CA CYS A 119 -23.30 2.63 0.21
C CYS A 119 -23.44 3.04 -1.25
N PRO A 120 -24.62 2.82 -1.87
CA PRO A 120 -24.89 3.25 -3.23
C PRO A 120 -24.75 4.76 -3.39
N LEU A 121 -24.33 5.17 -4.60
CA LEU A 121 -24.30 6.58 -4.98
C LEU A 121 -25.69 7.22 -4.86
N GLY A 122 -25.75 8.39 -4.22
CA GLY A 122 -26.99 9.15 -4.05
C GLY A 122 -27.89 8.71 -2.89
N MET A 123 -27.50 7.69 -2.13
CA MET A 123 -28.15 7.29 -0.89
C MET A 123 -27.41 7.89 0.32
N THR A 124 -28.12 8.29 1.37
CA THR A 124 -27.45 8.71 2.60
C THR A 124 -26.96 7.49 3.37
N ALA A 125 -25.90 7.66 4.17
CA ALA A 125 -25.40 6.58 5.04
C ALA A 125 -26.48 6.02 5.99
N TRP A 126 -27.36 6.88 6.49
CA TRP A 126 -28.46 6.48 7.35
C TRP A 126 -29.53 5.69 6.60
N ASP A 127 -29.94 6.16 5.41
CA ASP A 127 -30.92 5.44 4.58
C ASP A 127 -30.38 4.07 4.17
N HIS A 128 -29.10 4.00 3.80
CA HIS A 128 -28.45 2.73 3.46
C HIS A 128 -28.43 1.77 4.66
N TYR A 129 -27.94 2.26 5.81
CA TYR A 129 -27.89 1.47 7.03
C TYR A 129 -29.27 0.99 7.50
N SER A 130 -30.26 1.88 7.50
CA SER A 130 -31.62 1.55 7.96
C SER A 130 -32.32 0.52 7.07
N ASN A 131 -32.06 0.53 5.76
CA ASN A 131 -32.55 -0.48 4.83
C ASN A 131 -31.91 -1.87 5.01
N LEU A 132 -30.68 -1.92 5.54
CA LEU A 132 -29.96 -3.16 5.80
C LEU A 132 -30.25 -3.75 7.18
N ARG A 133 -30.86 -2.99 8.09
CA ARG A 133 -31.09 -3.43 9.46
C ARG A 133 -32.23 -4.46 9.52
N VAL A 134 -31.90 -5.70 9.88
CA VAL A 134 -32.86 -6.69 10.37
C VAL A 134 -32.57 -6.95 11.85
N GLU A 135 -33.50 -6.55 12.74
CA GLU A 135 -33.57 -6.93 14.18
C GLU A 135 -32.23 -7.10 14.93
N LEU A 136 -31.30 -6.14 14.79
CA LEU A 136 -30.05 -6.13 15.55
C LEU A 136 -30.24 -5.45 16.92
N ASP A 137 -29.89 -6.16 17.99
CA ASP A 137 -29.66 -5.65 19.34
C ASP A 137 -28.37 -4.80 19.38
N TYR A 138 -28.34 -3.59 19.92
CA TYR A 138 -27.08 -2.81 19.97
C TYR A 138 -26.35 -2.91 21.30
N GLY A 139 -26.86 -3.76 22.19
CA GLY A 139 -26.30 -4.04 23.49
C GLY A 139 -26.75 -3.06 24.56
N SER A 140 -26.11 -3.16 25.72
CA SER A 140 -26.45 -2.39 26.90
C SER A 140 -25.22 -2.12 27.75
N LEU A 141 -25.27 -1.04 28.54
CA LEU A 141 -24.27 -0.73 29.55
C LEU A 141 -24.86 -0.88 30.95
N ARG A 142 -24.10 -1.52 31.83
CA ARG A 142 -24.37 -1.63 33.27
C ARG A 142 -23.35 -0.79 34.03
N PHE A 143 -23.80 -0.04 35.02
CA PHE A 143 -22.97 0.95 35.72
C PHE A 143 -23.53 1.30 37.11
N ASP A 144 -22.83 2.17 37.84
CA ASP A 144 -23.24 2.64 39.17
C ASP A 144 -24.60 3.36 39.19
N ALA A 145 -25.31 3.26 40.30
CA ALA A 145 -26.60 3.94 40.49
C ALA A 145 -26.48 5.47 40.43
N GLY A 146 -27.50 6.14 39.90
CA GLY A 146 -27.58 7.60 39.86
C GLY A 146 -26.93 8.27 38.65
N HIS A 147 -26.41 7.48 37.70
CA HIS A 147 -25.71 8.01 36.52
C HIS A 147 -26.47 7.82 35.20
N THR A 148 -27.66 7.21 35.22
CA THR A 148 -28.48 6.94 34.01
C THR A 148 -28.66 8.18 33.14
N ASN A 149 -28.97 9.34 33.72
CA ASN A 149 -29.20 10.57 32.94
C ASN A 149 -27.92 11.06 32.23
N GLN A 150 -26.76 10.96 32.89
CA GLN A 150 -25.48 11.39 32.32
C GLN A 150 -25.06 10.45 31.18
N LEU A 151 -25.17 9.14 31.40
CA LEU A 151 -24.80 8.16 30.38
C LEU A 151 -25.77 8.15 29.20
N SER A 152 -27.06 8.38 29.44
CA SER A 152 -28.07 8.51 28.38
C SER A 152 -27.82 9.72 27.49
N ARG A 153 -27.41 10.86 28.05
CA ARG A 153 -26.99 12.02 27.26
C ARG A 153 -25.75 11.73 26.42
N LEU A 154 -24.74 11.10 27.04
CA LEU A 154 -23.52 10.71 26.34
C LEU A 154 -23.85 9.76 25.16
N ILE A 155 -24.61 8.69 25.39
CA ILE A 155 -25.04 7.78 24.33
C ILE A 155 -25.83 8.54 23.25
N GLY A 156 -26.77 9.40 23.64
CA GLY A 156 -27.57 10.20 22.72
C GLY A 156 -26.72 11.09 21.80
N ALA A 157 -25.64 11.67 22.31
CA ALA A 157 -24.74 12.52 21.53
C ALA A 157 -23.92 11.76 20.46
N TYR A 158 -23.68 10.46 20.65
CA TYR A 158 -22.84 9.66 19.74
C TYR A 158 -23.57 8.52 19.04
N CYS A 159 -24.88 8.41 19.23
CA CYS A 159 -25.67 7.42 18.52
C CYS A 159 -25.82 7.79 17.03
N PHE A 160 -25.67 6.80 16.16
CA PHE A 160 -25.91 6.97 14.73
C PHE A 160 -27.38 6.71 14.44
N ASN A 161 -28.14 7.79 14.32
CA ASN A 161 -29.57 7.82 14.01
C ASN A 161 -29.93 8.88 12.96
N GLU A 162 -31.19 8.89 12.50
CA GLU A 162 -31.70 9.84 11.50
C GLU A 162 -31.42 11.30 11.87
N SER A 163 -31.68 11.69 13.13
CA SER A 163 -31.49 13.06 13.60
C SER A 163 -30.01 13.48 13.60
N SER A 164 -29.11 12.57 13.99
CA SER A 164 -27.66 12.79 13.95
C SER A 164 -27.11 12.87 12.52
N ALA A 165 -27.73 12.14 11.58
CA ALA A 165 -27.35 12.16 10.17
C ALA A 165 -27.81 13.45 9.45
N LEU A 166 -28.93 14.04 9.89
CA LEU A 166 -29.49 15.27 9.34
C LEU A 166 -28.86 16.55 9.92
N MET A 167 -28.42 16.54 11.19
CA MET A 167 -27.81 17.70 11.84
C MET A 167 -26.31 17.86 11.57
N GLY A 168 -25.65 16.86 10.98
CA GLY A 168 -24.23 16.90 10.62
C GLY A 168 -23.99 17.47 9.22
N SER A 169 -23.33 18.62 9.13
CA SER A 169 -22.71 19.10 7.89
C SER A 169 -21.71 18.07 7.36
N SER A 170 -22.12 17.26 6.37
CA SER A 170 -21.37 16.11 5.84
C SER A 170 -21.06 15.02 6.88
N ILE A 171 -21.12 13.76 6.48
CA ILE A 171 -20.62 12.67 7.32
C ILE A 171 -19.10 12.77 7.21
N CYS A 172 -18.46 13.62 8.02
CA CYS A 172 -17.03 13.57 8.18
C CYS A 172 -16.71 12.21 8.81
N THR A 173 -16.11 11.31 8.04
CA THR A 173 -15.39 10.17 8.61
C THR A 173 -14.39 10.77 9.61
N SER A 174 -14.41 10.28 10.84
CA SER A 174 -13.40 10.72 11.80
C SER A 174 -12.10 10.00 11.47
N LEU A 175 -10.95 10.66 11.65
CA LEU A 175 -9.65 9.99 11.53
C LEU A 175 -9.54 8.76 12.46
N LEU A 176 -10.33 8.73 13.54
CA LEU A 176 -10.47 7.58 14.42
C LEU A 176 -11.24 6.44 13.74
N ASP A 177 -12.35 6.72 13.04
CA ASP A 177 -13.08 5.70 12.26
C ASP A 177 -12.14 5.03 11.25
N ASP A 178 -11.32 5.81 10.55
CA ASP A 178 -10.37 5.30 9.56
C ASP A 178 -9.34 4.34 10.18
N VAL A 179 -8.77 4.70 11.34
CA VAL A 179 -7.80 3.85 12.05
C VAL A 179 -8.46 2.61 12.65
N LEU A 180 -9.62 2.75 13.30
CA LEU A 180 -10.37 1.61 13.85
C LEU A 180 -10.84 0.68 12.74
N ASN A 181 -11.18 1.21 11.57
CA ASN A 181 -11.50 0.40 10.40
C ASN A 181 -10.33 -0.51 10.05
N VAL A 182 -9.05 -0.08 10.14
CA VAL A 182 -7.89 -0.98 9.95
C VAL A 182 -7.93 -2.02 11.05
N LEU A 183 -7.86 -1.55 12.31
CA LEU A 183 -7.43 -2.37 13.43
C LEU A 183 -8.48 -3.40 13.85
N TRP A 184 -9.75 -3.13 13.58
CA TRP A 184 -10.87 -4.02 13.87
C TRP A 184 -11.28 -4.87 12.65
N ASN A 185 -11.09 -4.41 11.42
CA ASN A 185 -11.25 -5.24 10.21
C ASN A 185 -9.99 -5.98 9.79
N TRP A 186 -8.91 -5.91 10.55
CA TRP A 186 -7.70 -6.71 10.30
C TRP A 186 -7.99 -8.18 10.63
N VAL A 187 -8.70 -8.86 9.73
CA VAL A 187 -9.16 -10.25 9.84
C VAL A 187 -8.08 -11.19 9.29
N ASP A 188 -7.92 -12.33 9.95
CA ASP A 188 -7.02 -13.42 9.55
C ASP A 188 -7.48 -14.07 8.23
N THR A 189 -6.95 -13.59 7.10
CA THR A 189 -6.80 -14.28 5.79
C THR A 189 -7.94 -15.07 5.13
N SER A 190 -9.14 -15.20 5.68
CA SER A 190 -10.17 -16.10 5.10
C SER A 190 -11.38 -15.39 4.47
N ALA A 191 -11.52 -14.08 4.61
CA ALA A 191 -12.56 -13.34 3.87
C ALA A 191 -11.94 -12.75 2.59
N PRO A 192 -12.60 -12.86 1.42
CA PRO A 192 -12.19 -12.09 0.25
C PRO A 192 -12.23 -10.63 0.65
N ARG A 193 -11.05 -10.01 0.75
CA ARG A 193 -10.94 -8.58 1.05
C ARG A 193 -11.67 -7.87 -0.08
N VAL A 194 -12.75 -7.17 0.25
CA VAL A 194 -13.52 -6.43 -0.75
C VAL A 194 -12.56 -5.43 -1.40
N ASP A 195 -12.29 -5.63 -2.69
CA ASP A 195 -11.61 -4.68 -3.55
C ASP A 195 -12.37 -3.35 -3.46
N GLY A 196 -11.92 -2.40 -2.63
CA GLY A 196 -12.72 -1.17 -2.48
C GLY A 196 -12.20 -0.11 -1.53
N VAL A 197 -11.57 -0.46 -0.40
CA VAL A 197 -11.02 0.58 0.50
C VAL A 197 -9.60 0.90 0.06
N ASN A 198 -9.47 1.87 -0.84
CA ASN A 198 -8.16 2.47 -1.10
C ASN A 198 -7.73 3.26 0.14
N TRP A 199 -6.92 2.65 1.00
CA TRP A 199 -6.34 3.23 2.22
C TRP A 199 -5.65 4.59 2.00
N ALA A 200 -5.19 4.87 0.77
CA ALA A 200 -4.68 6.18 0.38
C ALA A 200 -5.68 7.32 0.66
N SER A 201 -6.97 7.06 0.46
CA SER A 201 -8.04 8.04 0.69
C SER A 201 -8.51 8.13 2.15
N THR A 202 -8.39 7.03 2.89
CA THR A 202 -8.90 6.88 4.27
C THR A 202 -8.01 7.61 5.29
N LEU A 203 -6.73 7.90 4.99
CA LEU A 203 -5.89 8.74 5.86
C LEU A 203 -6.10 10.27 5.66
N GLY A 204 -7.24 10.65 5.10
CA GLY A 204 -7.81 11.99 5.17
C GLY A 204 -6.98 13.10 4.55
N ARG A 205 -6.42 12.89 3.35
CA ARG A 205 -5.58 13.91 2.70
C ARG A 205 -6.06 14.28 1.31
N PRO A 206 -5.97 15.57 0.95
CA PRO A 206 -6.23 16.00 -0.41
C PRO A 206 -5.24 15.27 -1.32
N SER A 207 -5.78 14.68 -2.39
CA SER A 207 -4.98 14.12 -3.46
C SER A 207 -3.95 15.17 -3.93
N LYS A 208 -2.68 14.78 -4.12
CA LYS A 208 -1.57 15.60 -4.66
C LYS A 208 -0.80 16.51 -3.67
N CYS A 209 -0.74 16.17 -2.38
CA CYS A 209 0.23 16.73 -1.43
C CYS A 209 1.69 16.44 -1.81
N LEU A 210 1.97 15.29 -2.43
CA LEU A 210 3.30 14.88 -2.91
C LEU A 210 3.31 14.72 -4.44
N SER A 211 2.78 15.72 -5.17
CA SER A 211 2.98 15.79 -6.62
C SER A 211 4.47 15.89 -6.96
N HIS A 212 4.85 15.48 -8.16
CA HIS A 212 6.25 15.50 -8.58
C HIS A 212 6.90 16.89 -8.44
N GLU A 213 6.18 17.96 -8.79
CA GLU A 213 6.69 19.33 -8.68
C GLU A 213 6.96 19.69 -7.21
N LYS A 214 6.10 19.26 -6.29
CA LYS A 214 6.29 19.47 -4.86
C LYS A 214 7.45 18.64 -4.33
N VAL A 215 7.57 17.38 -4.76
CA VAL A 215 8.67 16.50 -4.37
C VAL A 215 10.00 17.09 -4.85
N VAL A 216 10.13 17.43 -6.14
CA VAL A 216 11.33 18.07 -6.68
C VAL A 216 11.63 19.38 -5.95
N ARG A 217 10.63 20.25 -5.73
CA ARG A 217 10.85 21.54 -5.05
C ARG A 217 11.39 21.39 -3.63
N ASN A 218 10.84 20.47 -2.84
CA ASN A 218 11.15 20.36 -1.41
C ASN A 218 12.28 19.38 -1.11
N PHE A 219 12.43 18.32 -1.91
CA PHE A 219 13.42 17.25 -1.71
C PHE A 219 14.59 17.29 -2.70
N LYS A 220 14.72 18.32 -3.56
CA LYS A 220 15.81 18.44 -4.56
C LYS A 220 17.21 18.13 -4.01
N HIS A 221 17.47 18.54 -2.78
CA HIS A 221 18.77 18.43 -2.13
C HIS A 221 19.04 17.04 -1.53
N LEU A 222 18.06 16.14 -1.56
CA LEU A 222 18.13 14.77 -1.06
C LEU A 222 17.99 13.74 -2.18
N ILE A 223 17.14 14.02 -3.17
CA ILE A 223 16.80 13.11 -4.26
C ILE A 223 17.96 12.99 -5.26
N ILE A 224 18.26 11.75 -5.66
CA ILE A 224 19.22 11.48 -6.75
C ILE A 224 18.74 12.11 -8.07
N PRO A 225 19.66 12.54 -8.94
CA PRO A 225 19.28 13.09 -10.24
C PRO A 225 18.47 12.07 -11.04
N ASN A 226 17.47 12.56 -11.77
CA ASN A 226 16.60 11.74 -12.63
C ASN A 226 16.09 12.58 -13.80
N GLU A 227 15.69 11.90 -14.86
CA GLU A 227 15.05 12.51 -16.02
C GLU A 227 13.65 11.94 -16.19
N ARG A 228 12.65 12.81 -16.20
CA ARG A 228 11.24 12.43 -16.37
C ARG A 228 10.74 12.81 -17.76
N TYR A 229 9.99 11.90 -18.37
CA TYR A 229 9.37 12.07 -19.68
C TYR A 229 7.89 11.68 -19.60
N PHE A 230 7.01 12.57 -20.05
CA PHE A 230 5.58 12.29 -20.11
C PHE A 230 5.26 11.57 -21.41
N VAL A 231 4.53 10.46 -21.30
CA VAL A 231 4.14 9.60 -22.42
C VAL A 231 2.62 9.56 -22.53
N ASP A 232 2.11 9.91 -23.71
CA ASP A 232 0.69 9.89 -24.05
C ASP A 232 0.46 9.47 -25.52
N GLY A 233 -0.80 9.43 -25.92
CA GLY A 233 -1.22 9.17 -27.30
C GLY A 233 -0.65 7.89 -27.91
N VAL A 234 -0.22 7.97 -29.17
CA VAL A 234 0.26 6.83 -29.97
C VAL A 234 1.45 6.10 -29.33
N LEU A 235 2.35 6.83 -28.66
CA LEU A 235 3.48 6.23 -27.94
C LEU A 235 2.98 5.37 -26.75
N LEU A 236 2.01 5.88 -26.00
CA LEU A 236 1.39 5.13 -24.90
C LEU A 236 0.64 3.90 -25.42
N ASP A 237 -0.13 4.06 -26.49
CA ASP A 237 -0.86 2.97 -27.13
C ASP A 237 0.09 1.87 -27.62
N TYR A 238 1.21 2.26 -28.23
CA TYR A 238 2.27 1.32 -28.61
C TYR A 238 2.87 0.59 -27.39
N LEU A 239 3.19 1.31 -26.30
CA LEU A 239 3.79 0.69 -25.11
C LEU A 239 2.82 -0.30 -24.42
N ARG A 240 1.50 -0.06 -24.51
CA ARG A 240 0.45 -0.95 -24.01
C ARG A 240 0.04 -2.06 -24.95
N SER A 241 0.38 -1.94 -26.23
CA SER A 241 0.04 -2.97 -27.21
C SER A 241 0.84 -4.25 -26.99
N ASP A 242 0.21 -5.38 -27.29
CA ASP A 242 0.84 -6.71 -27.31
C ASP A 242 1.86 -6.87 -28.46
N THR A 243 1.97 -5.88 -29.35
CA THR A 243 2.91 -5.87 -30.47
C THR A 243 4.34 -5.72 -29.96
N MET A 244 5.20 -6.72 -30.11
CA MET A 244 6.61 -6.68 -29.65
C MET A 244 7.61 -6.18 -30.70
N VAL A 245 7.12 -5.69 -31.85
CA VAL A 245 7.94 -5.08 -32.90
C VAL A 245 8.64 -3.85 -32.35
N LEU A 246 9.96 -3.76 -32.53
CA LEU A 246 10.76 -2.62 -32.08
C LEU A 246 11.03 -1.63 -33.22
N PRO A 247 11.18 -0.32 -32.92
CA PRO A 247 11.52 0.70 -33.90
C PRO A 247 12.75 0.34 -34.75
N PRO A 248 12.77 0.60 -36.07
CA PRO A 248 13.84 0.17 -36.99
C PRO A 248 15.26 0.66 -36.64
N ARG A 249 15.38 1.75 -35.86
CA ARG A 249 16.67 2.32 -35.43
C ARG A 249 17.26 1.66 -34.18
N ILE A 250 16.55 0.70 -33.60
CA ILE A 250 16.99 -0.04 -32.41
C ILE A 250 17.51 -1.39 -32.87
N GLU A 251 18.68 -1.78 -32.37
CA GLU A 251 19.32 -3.05 -32.70
C GLU A 251 18.31 -4.20 -32.55
N GLN A 252 18.03 -4.91 -33.64
CA GLN A 252 17.25 -6.14 -33.62
C GLN A 252 18.19 -7.32 -33.40
N ILE A 253 17.86 -8.19 -32.43
CA ILE A 253 18.57 -9.47 -32.29
C ILE A 253 17.92 -10.42 -33.29
N SER A 254 18.65 -10.83 -34.33
CA SER A 254 18.23 -11.97 -35.15
C SER A 254 18.68 -13.25 -34.44
N TYR A 255 17.74 -14.11 -34.06
CA TYR A 255 18.08 -15.44 -33.60
C TYR A 255 18.42 -16.28 -34.83
N ASN A 256 19.71 -16.42 -35.13
CA ASN A 256 20.15 -17.12 -36.34
C ASN A 256 19.87 -18.64 -36.33
N ASN A 257 19.33 -19.22 -35.26
CA ASN A 257 18.97 -20.64 -35.15
C ASN A 257 17.97 -20.89 -33.99
N ALA A 258 16.79 -20.28 -33.99
CA ALA A 258 15.69 -20.84 -33.21
C ALA A 258 15.18 -22.06 -34.02
N GLU A 259 15.38 -23.28 -33.50
CA GLU A 259 14.75 -24.47 -34.07
C GLU A 259 13.24 -24.30 -33.94
N SER A 260 12.58 -23.97 -35.07
CA SER A 260 11.23 -24.27 -35.61
C SER A 260 10.03 -24.66 -34.71
N ASP A 261 10.18 -24.82 -33.40
CA ASP A 261 9.15 -25.29 -32.47
C ASP A 261 8.92 -24.28 -31.32
N SER A 262 9.37 -23.03 -31.45
CA SER A 262 9.05 -21.97 -30.50
C SER A 262 7.88 -21.12 -31.00
N ASP A 263 6.88 -20.89 -30.16
CA ASP A 263 5.72 -19.99 -30.40
C ASP A 263 6.11 -18.52 -30.73
N PHE A 264 7.41 -18.22 -30.92
CA PHE A 264 7.95 -16.94 -31.38
C PHE A 264 7.97 -16.79 -32.92
N ASP A 265 7.73 -17.86 -33.69
CA ASP A 265 7.76 -17.85 -35.17
C ASP A 265 6.63 -17.02 -35.83
N SER A 266 5.78 -16.36 -35.05
CA SER A 266 4.65 -15.55 -35.55
C SER A 266 4.85 -14.04 -35.50
N TYR A 267 6.05 -13.53 -35.19
CA TYR A 267 6.33 -12.10 -35.36
C TYR A 267 6.94 -11.85 -36.75
N PRO A 268 6.17 -11.35 -37.72
CA PRO A 268 6.72 -11.05 -39.04
C PRO A 268 7.80 -9.98 -38.89
N SER A 269 9.04 -10.33 -39.24
CA SER A 269 10.01 -9.33 -39.65
C SER A 269 9.45 -8.64 -40.89
N GLU A 270 9.41 -7.30 -40.91
CA GLU A 270 8.88 -6.48 -42.02
C GLU A 270 9.55 -6.75 -43.38
N GLU A 271 10.53 -7.64 -43.47
CA GLU A 271 11.17 -8.05 -44.72
C GLU A 271 10.49 -9.26 -45.43
N GLU A 272 9.56 -9.98 -44.79
CA GLU A 272 8.89 -11.15 -45.43
C GLU A 272 7.39 -10.94 -45.75
N SER A 273 6.80 -9.79 -45.44
CA SER A 273 5.37 -9.54 -45.65
C SER A 273 5.02 -8.98 -47.03
N ASN A 274 5.63 -9.50 -48.11
CA ASN A 274 5.38 -8.99 -49.48
C ASN A 274 4.52 -9.88 -50.39
N GLU A 275 3.99 -11.00 -49.91
CA GLU A 275 3.01 -11.78 -50.69
C GLU A 275 1.93 -12.41 -49.80
N GLY A 276 0.88 -11.65 -49.48
CA GLY A 276 -0.35 -12.26 -48.94
C GLY A 276 -1.21 -11.41 -48.02
N GLY A 277 -1.89 -10.40 -48.57
CA GLY A 277 -3.30 -10.10 -48.24
C GLY A 277 -3.77 -10.09 -46.78
N ALA A 278 -3.09 -9.38 -45.88
CA ALA A 278 -3.72 -8.76 -44.71
C ALA A 278 -3.00 -7.45 -44.43
N SER A 279 -3.72 -6.33 -44.58
CA SER A 279 -3.24 -4.98 -44.30
C SER A 279 -3.08 -4.81 -42.77
N GLU A 280 -1.99 -5.30 -42.19
CA GLU A 280 -1.49 -4.75 -40.93
C GLU A 280 -1.05 -3.31 -41.21
N SER A 281 -1.74 -2.35 -40.61
CA SER A 281 -1.40 -0.94 -40.74
C SER A 281 0.06 -0.73 -40.33
N SER A 282 0.91 -0.30 -41.27
CA SER A 282 2.30 0.10 -40.99
C SER A 282 2.30 1.12 -39.86
N PHE A 283 2.79 0.75 -38.69
CA PHE A 283 2.88 1.65 -37.55
C PHE A 283 3.86 2.79 -37.91
N ASP A 284 3.43 4.04 -37.72
CA ASP A 284 4.30 5.19 -38.02
C ASP A 284 5.34 5.38 -36.91
N TRP A 285 6.53 4.83 -37.13
CA TRP A 285 7.65 4.91 -36.21
C TRP A 285 8.15 6.34 -35.93
N SER A 286 7.73 7.34 -36.72
CA SER A 286 8.14 8.73 -36.48
C SER A 286 7.64 9.28 -35.13
N PHE A 287 6.52 8.77 -34.61
CA PHE A 287 5.99 9.13 -33.29
C PHE A 287 6.88 8.64 -32.14
N MET A 288 7.67 7.58 -32.36
CA MET A 288 8.56 7.00 -31.35
C MET A 288 9.91 7.71 -31.28
N GLU A 289 10.35 8.30 -32.39
CA GLU A 289 11.70 8.84 -32.55
C GLU A 289 12.12 9.83 -31.44
N PRO A 290 11.29 10.81 -31.02
CA PRO A 290 11.67 11.75 -29.96
C PRO A 290 11.94 11.05 -28.63
N PHE A 291 11.17 10.00 -28.33
CA PHE A 291 11.34 9.21 -27.11
C PHE A 291 12.59 8.33 -27.16
N ILE A 292 12.86 7.69 -28.30
CA ILE A 292 14.06 6.86 -28.50
C ILE A 292 15.33 7.72 -28.37
N VAL A 293 15.37 8.88 -29.04
CA VAL A 293 16.50 9.82 -28.95
C VAL A 293 16.70 10.23 -27.50
N LYS A 294 15.62 10.54 -26.77
CA LYS A 294 15.70 10.88 -25.35
C LYS A 294 16.31 9.75 -24.51
N ILE A 295 15.89 8.49 -24.73
CA ILE A 295 16.46 7.34 -24.04
C ILE A 295 17.95 7.20 -24.37
N GLN A 296 18.31 7.26 -25.65
CA GLN A 296 19.71 7.14 -26.10
C GLN A 296 20.59 8.23 -25.48
N GLU A 297 20.14 9.48 -25.44
CA GLU A 297 20.85 10.59 -24.80
C GLU A 297 21.05 10.37 -23.30
N THR A 298 20.00 9.94 -22.58
CA THR A 298 20.06 9.68 -21.14
C THR A 298 21.00 8.51 -20.83
N VAL A 299 20.91 7.43 -21.60
CA VAL A 299 21.81 6.27 -21.47
C VAL A 299 23.25 6.65 -21.78
N ALA A 300 23.50 7.39 -22.87
CA ALA A 300 24.84 7.85 -23.21
C ALA A 300 25.46 8.72 -22.11
N ARG A 301 24.66 9.59 -21.49
CA ARG A 301 25.07 10.47 -20.38
C ARG A 301 25.43 9.68 -19.11
N HIS A 302 24.63 8.67 -18.76
CA HIS A 302 24.74 7.95 -17.49
C HIS A 302 25.40 6.57 -17.61
N ARG A 303 25.75 6.15 -18.84
CA ARG A 303 26.16 4.79 -19.26
C ARG A 303 25.11 3.71 -19.07
N SER A 304 24.17 3.93 -18.16
CA SER A 304 23.13 3.00 -17.76
C SER A 304 22.01 3.74 -17.04
N VAL A 305 20.79 3.22 -17.13
CA VAL A 305 19.60 3.79 -16.51
C VAL A 305 18.73 2.72 -15.88
N VAL A 306 17.97 3.08 -14.85
CA VAL A 306 16.90 2.27 -14.28
C VAL A 306 15.57 2.98 -14.57
N PRO A 307 14.73 2.44 -15.47
CA PRO A 307 13.44 3.04 -15.80
C PRO A 307 12.36 2.68 -14.76
N CYS A 308 11.45 3.61 -14.50
CA CYS A 308 10.20 3.36 -13.78
C CYS A 308 9.03 4.13 -14.41
N VAL A 309 7.80 3.65 -14.21
CA VAL A 309 6.58 4.32 -14.69
C VAL A 309 5.76 4.77 -13.48
N ASP A 310 5.56 6.08 -13.33
CA ASP A 310 4.86 6.69 -12.20
C ASP A 310 5.31 6.17 -10.81
N GLY A 311 6.61 5.86 -10.68
CA GLY A 311 7.21 5.33 -9.44
C GLY A 311 7.24 3.80 -9.33
N MET A 312 6.64 3.08 -10.28
CA MET A 312 6.67 1.61 -10.34
C MET A 312 7.87 1.15 -11.16
N PHE A 313 8.75 0.39 -10.53
CA PHE A 313 9.88 -0.22 -11.20
C PHE A 313 9.44 -1.51 -11.90
N LEU A 314 10.08 -1.80 -13.03
CA LEU A 314 9.66 -2.82 -14.00
C LEU A 314 10.22 -4.21 -13.66
N ASP A 315 10.19 -4.57 -12.37
CA ASP A 315 10.79 -5.79 -11.83
C ASP A 315 10.06 -7.08 -12.31
N ASP A 316 8.79 -6.95 -12.68
CA ASP A 316 8.02 -8.05 -13.27
C ASP A 316 8.49 -8.39 -14.70
N ALA A 317 9.14 -7.48 -15.39
CA ALA A 317 9.60 -7.62 -16.78
C ALA A 317 11.07 -7.99 -16.94
N ILE A 318 11.86 -8.12 -15.88
CA ILE A 318 13.33 -8.32 -15.99
C ILE A 318 13.73 -9.60 -16.75
N TRP A 319 12.79 -10.52 -16.98
CA TRP A 319 13.00 -11.72 -17.78
C TRP A 319 13.34 -11.39 -19.25
N VAL A 320 12.96 -10.20 -19.76
CA VAL A 320 13.36 -9.73 -21.10
C VAL A 320 14.71 -8.99 -21.13
N SER A 321 15.33 -8.73 -19.98
CA SER A 321 16.56 -7.92 -19.85
C SER A 321 17.68 -8.66 -19.12
N ASN A 322 17.84 -9.97 -19.37
CA ASN A 322 18.84 -10.81 -18.71
C ASN A 322 18.82 -10.69 -17.17
N LYS A 323 17.63 -10.51 -16.60
CA LYS A 323 17.39 -10.38 -15.16
C LYS A 323 18.10 -9.18 -14.52
N ASN A 324 18.31 -8.13 -15.31
CA ASN A 324 18.89 -6.88 -14.85
C ASN A 324 17.88 -5.74 -15.02
N ILE A 325 17.66 -4.99 -13.94
CA ILE A 325 16.83 -3.78 -13.98
C ILE A 325 17.57 -2.57 -14.57
N GLU A 326 18.90 -2.63 -14.61
CA GLU A 326 19.76 -1.62 -15.21
C GLU A 326 19.84 -1.81 -16.74
N CYS A 327 19.38 -0.82 -17.49
CA CYS A 327 19.44 -0.78 -18.95
C CYS A 327 20.65 0.01 -19.44
N THR A 328 21.38 -0.54 -20.41
CA THR A 328 22.58 0.03 -21.04
C THR A 328 22.33 0.55 -22.46
N ASN A 329 21.13 0.35 -23.01
CA ASN A 329 20.74 0.77 -24.35
C ASN A 329 19.22 1.00 -24.42
N ALA A 330 18.76 1.62 -25.52
CA ALA A 330 17.34 1.94 -25.72
C ALA A 330 16.46 0.69 -25.93
N ARG A 331 17.03 -0.40 -26.46
CA ARG A 331 16.33 -1.67 -26.66
C ARG A 331 15.84 -2.23 -25.33
N GLU A 332 16.74 -2.35 -24.35
CA GLU A 332 16.44 -2.87 -23.01
C GLU A 332 15.36 -2.03 -22.31
N VAL A 333 15.44 -0.70 -22.43
CA VAL A 333 14.43 0.21 -21.86
C VAL A 333 13.04 -0.04 -22.46
N LEU A 334 12.93 -0.11 -23.80
CA LEU A 334 11.65 -0.33 -24.45
C LEU A 334 11.08 -1.72 -24.17
N LEU A 335 11.93 -2.75 -24.16
CA LEU A 335 11.50 -4.11 -23.85
C LEU A 335 10.95 -4.21 -22.42
N LEU A 336 11.63 -3.62 -21.43
CA LEU A 336 11.12 -3.58 -20.06
C LEU A 336 9.78 -2.84 -19.96
N LEU A 337 9.65 -1.68 -20.60
CA LEU A 337 8.41 -0.89 -20.57
C LEU A 337 7.24 -1.66 -21.17
N LYS A 338 7.45 -2.32 -22.32
CA LYS A 338 6.40 -3.10 -23.00
C LYS A 338 6.02 -4.39 -22.28
N SER A 339 7.01 -5.08 -21.71
CA SER A 339 6.80 -6.41 -21.11
C SER A 339 6.30 -6.35 -19.66
N SER A 340 6.27 -5.16 -19.06
CA SER A 340 5.81 -4.96 -17.69
C SER A 340 4.30 -4.78 -17.64
N THR A 341 3.65 -5.69 -16.92
CA THR A 341 2.20 -5.70 -16.72
C THR A 341 1.77 -4.77 -15.59
N CYS A 342 2.67 -4.48 -14.64
CA CYS A 342 2.30 -3.77 -13.40
C CYS A 342 1.79 -2.33 -13.59
N TRP A 343 2.09 -1.70 -14.73
CA TRP A 343 1.71 -0.32 -15.02
C TRP A 343 0.65 -0.17 -16.12
N HIS A 344 0.40 -1.20 -16.94
CA HIS A 344 -0.47 -1.11 -18.12
C HIS A 344 -1.91 -0.73 -17.77
N ASP A 345 -2.45 -1.25 -16.66
CA ASP A 345 -3.81 -0.98 -16.18
C ASP A 345 -3.98 0.43 -15.55
N ARG A 346 -2.90 1.21 -15.43
CA ARG A 346 -2.90 2.51 -14.75
C ARG A 346 -2.78 3.67 -15.74
N GLY A 347 -3.58 4.72 -15.52
CA GLY A 347 -3.44 6.02 -16.22
C GLY A 347 -3.90 6.02 -17.68
N LYS A 348 -5.21 6.06 -17.93
CA LYS A 348 -5.77 5.96 -19.30
C LYS A 348 -5.30 7.07 -20.26
N SER A 349 -4.98 8.27 -19.77
CA SER A 349 -4.67 9.45 -20.59
C SER A 349 -3.18 9.78 -20.72
N GLY A 350 -2.29 9.08 -20.01
CA GLY A 350 -0.86 9.42 -19.95
C GLY A 350 -0.17 8.86 -18.73
N VAL A 351 1.15 8.63 -18.85
CA VAL A 351 2.01 8.13 -17.77
C VAL A 351 3.35 8.87 -17.76
N ASN A 352 4.08 8.84 -16.66
CA ASN A 352 5.42 9.42 -16.59
C ASN A 352 6.48 8.34 -16.49
N VAL A 353 7.35 8.27 -17.50
CA VAL A 353 8.54 7.43 -17.47
C VAL A 353 9.67 8.24 -16.82
N THR A 354 10.27 7.70 -15.76
CA THR A 354 11.41 8.32 -15.08
C THR A 354 12.63 7.43 -15.23
N PHE A 355 13.75 8.03 -15.65
CA PHE A 355 15.04 7.38 -15.80
C PHE A 355 15.97 7.83 -14.68
N TYR A 356 16.44 6.88 -13.87
CA TYR A 356 17.45 7.12 -12.87
C TYR A 356 18.82 6.61 -13.34
N PRO A 357 19.94 7.30 -13.04
CA PRO A 357 21.27 6.80 -13.40
C PRO A 357 21.60 5.48 -12.69
N GLY A 358 22.00 4.46 -13.45
CA GLY A 358 22.25 3.10 -12.92
C GLY A 358 23.33 3.02 -11.84
N ILE A 359 24.27 3.98 -11.82
CA ILE A 359 25.33 4.08 -10.79
C ILE A 359 24.80 4.15 -9.36
N TYR A 360 23.54 4.58 -9.18
CA TYR A 360 22.91 4.72 -7.87
C TYR A 360 22.22 3.44 -7.39
N PHE A 361 22.13 2.41 -8.23
CA PHE A 361 21.51 1.13 -7.93
C PHE A 361 22.54 0.00 -7.89
N ARG A 362 23.54 0.07 -8.77
CA ARG A 362 24.55 -0.98 -8.91
C ARG A 362 25.25 -1.31 -7.59
N GLY A 363 25.08 -2.56 -7.14
CA GLY A 363 25.72 -3.09 -5.92
C GLY A 363 25.22 -2.45 -4.62
N ARG A 364 24.02 -1.87 -4.63
CA ARG A 364 23.40 -1.20 -3.48
C ARG A 364 22.09 -1.88 -3.14
N LEU A 365 21.71 -1.85 -1.87
CA LEU A 365 20.40 -2.33 -1.44
C LEU A 365 19.34 -1.33 -1.86
N THR A 366 18.27 -1.80 -2.48
CA THR A 366 17.15 -0.97 -2.93
C THR A 366 15.94 -1.25 -2.05
N LEU A 367 15.50 -0.23 -1.33
CA LEU A 367 14.54 -0.37 -0.25
C LEU A 367 13.42 0.65 -0.40
N ARG A 368 12.20 0.23 -0.09
CA ARG A 368 11.07 1.10 0.13
C ARG A 368 10.81 1.25 1.62
N CYS A 369 10.70 2.48 2.08
CA CYS A 369 10.57 2.82 3.49
C CYS A 369 9.24 3.54 3.74
N PHE A 370 8.61 3.24 4.86
CA PHE A 370 7.32 3.80 5.24
C PHE A 370 7.50 4.67 6.49
N ILE A 371 7.18 5.96 6.36
CA ILE A 371 7.13 6.89 7.49
C ILE A 371 5.67 7.14 7.85
N PHE A 372 5.35 7.02 9.13
CA PHE A 372 4.04 7.39 9.67
C PHE A 372 4.20 8.16 10.97
N GLU A 373 3.44 9.25 11.13
CA GLU A 373 3.66 10.27 12.18
C GLU A 373 5.14 10.65 12.37
N TYR A 374 5.85 10.79 11.25
CA TYR A 374 7.28 11.14 11.16
C TYR A 374 8.27 10.08 11.72
N GLU A 375 7.79 8.89 12.06
CA GLU A 375 8.58 7.73 12.50
C GLU A 375 8.79 6.75 11.35
N LEU A 376 9.99 6.16 11.22
CA LEU A 376 10.20 5.01 10.34
C LEU A 376 9.49 3.80 10.94
N VAL A 377 8.47 3.30 10.25
CA VAL A 377 7.63 2.19 10.72
C VAL A 377 8.07 0.87 10.13
N SER A 378 8.29 0.86 8.82
CA SER A 378 8.67 -0.35 8.11
C SER A 378 9.58 -0.05 6.93
N LEU A 379 10.24 -1.11 6.46
CA LEU A 379 10.96 -1.12 5.21
C LEU A 379 10.73 -2.46 4.50
N GLU A 380 10.73 -2.42 3.18
CA GLU A 380 10.67 -3.59 2.33
C GLU A 380 11.71 -3.55 1.22
N GLN A 381 12.13 -4.73 0.76
CA GLN A 381 12.96 -4.86 -0.43
C GLN A 381 12.18 -4.46 -1.68
N LEU A 382 12.74 -3.54 -2.47
CA LEU A 382 12.07 -2.99 -3.65
C LEU A 382 12.15 -3.92 -4.86
N PHE A 383 13.34 -4.49 -5.12
CA PHE A 383 13.59 -5.39 -6.23
C PHE A 383 13.62 -6.84 -5.76
N VAL A 384 12.54 -7.57 -5.99
CA VAL A 384 12.35 -8.93 -5.45
C VAL A 384 13.17 -10.00 -6.16
N HIS A 385 13.76 -9.67 -7.32
CA HIS A 385 14.72 -10.55 -7.99
C HIS A 385 16.07 -10.60 -7.29
N GLU A 386 16.48 -9.49 -6.65
CA GLU A 386 17.76 -9.39 -5.96
C GLU A 386 17.77 -10.29 -4.72
N ASN A 387 18.93 -10.85 -4.40
CA ASN A 387 19.15 -11.53 -3.12
C ASN A 387 20.15 -10.70 -2.33
N PHE A 388 19.70 -10.10 -1.22
CA PHE A 388 20.58 -9.32 -0.35
C PHE A 388 21.60 -10.18 0.41
N GLY A 389 21.44 -11.50 0.42
CA GLY A 389 22.35 -12.43 1.06
C GLY A 389 22.18 -12.52 2.58
N PHE A 390 21.16 -11.88 3.15
CA PHE A 390 20.84 -11.93 4.58
C PHE A 390 19.33 -11.94 4.82
N LYS A 391 18.92 -12.37 6.02
CA LYS A 391 17.51 -12.46 6.44
C LYS A 391 17.06 -11.17 7.11
N ALA A 392 15.75 -10.95 7.18
CA ALA A 392 15.16 -9.74 7.79
C ALA A 392 15.68 -9.50 9.21
N LYS A 393 15.84 -10.58 10.00
CA LYS A 393 16.35 -10.51 11.38
C LYS A 393 17.79 -10.03 11.52
N ASP A 394 18.57 -10.06 10.44
CA ASP A 394 19.99 -9.68 10.39
C ASP A 394 20.18 -8.25 9.83
N ALA A 395 19.08 -7.52 9.62
CA ALA A 395 19.06 -6.19 9.00
C ALA A 395 19.40 -5.02 9.97
N GLN A 396 19.99 -5.27 11.14
CA GLN A 396 20.23 -4.24 12.16
C GLN A 396 21.02 -3.05 11.61
N SER A 397 22.08 -3.28 10.84
CA SER A 397 22.91 -2.22 10.26
C SER A 397 22.12 -1.37 9.27
N THR A 398 21.30 -2.01 8.44
CA THR A 398 20.38 -1.36 7.48
C THR A 398 19.36 -0.50 8.21
N VAL A 399 18.69 -1.04 9.23
CA VAL A 399 17.70 -0.29 10.04
C VAL A 399 18.36 0.89 10.75
N ALA A 400 19.54 0.71 11.34
CA ALA A 400 20.27 1.78 12.00
C ALA A 400 20.62 2.92 11.04
N ALA A 401 21.11 2.60 9.83
CA ALA A 401 21.40 3.56 8.77
C ALA A 401 20.17 4.38 8.39
N LEU A 402 19.04 3.71 8.15
CA LEU A 402 17.80 4.34 7.73
C LEU A 402 17.17 5.17 8.85
N LYS A 403 17.29 4.76 10.11
CA LYS A 403 16.88 5.59 11.25
C LYS A 403 17.70 6.86 11.39
N GLN A 404 19.00 6.83 11.06
CA GLN A 404 19.83 8.04 11.04
C GLN A 404 19.48 8.95 9.86
N PHE A 405 19.09 8.38 8.72
CA PHE A 405 18.71 9.12 7.53
C PHE A 405 17.30 9.74 7.62
N THR A 406 16.33 8.99 8.17
CA THR A 406 14.90 9.33 8.24
C THR A 406 14.61 10.75 8.76
N PRO A 407 15.30 11.27 9.81
CA PRO A 407 15.11 12.64 10.28
C PRO A 407 15.22 13.71 9.18
N ARG A 408 16.03 13.50 8.14
CA ARG A 408 16.16 14.42 7.00
C ARG A 408 14.87 14.46 6.17
N VAL A 409 14.27 13.30 5.91
CA VAL A 409 12.99 13.18 5.20
C VAL A 409 11.85 13.73 6.06
N SER A 410 11.79 13.32 7.34
CA SER A 410 10.78 13.77 8.30
C SER A 410 10.80 15.28 8.52
N ALA A 411 11.97 15.94 8.48
CA ALA A 411 12.05 17.39 8.60
C ALA A 411 11.34 18.12 7.44
N VAL A 412 11.53 17.66 6.21
CA VAL A 412 10.85 18.23 5.03
C VAL A 412 9.35 17.95 5.09
N LEU A 413 8.97 16.72 5.44
CA LEU A 413 7.57 16.33 5.62
C LEU A 413 6.85 17.18 6.68
N LYS A 414 7.50 17.46 7.83
CA LYS A 414 6.98 18.35 8.88
C LYS A 414 6.74 19.77 8.36
N GLN A 415 7.66 20.31 7.57
CA GLN A 415 7.50 21.64 6.96
C GLN A 415 6.32 21.68 5.97
N MET A 416 6.04 20.55 5.31
CA MET A 416 4.90 20.41 4.40
C MET A 416 3.58 20.08 5.13
N GLY A 417 3.59 19.81 6.44
CA GLY A 417 2.42 19.38 7.19
C GLY A 417 1.97 17.95 6.86
N ILE A 418 2.88 17.09 6.39
CA ILE A 418 2.59 15.74 5.92
C ILE A 418 3.17 14.72 6.93
N PRO A 419 2.40 14.18 7.90
CA PRO A 419 2.92 13.19 8.87
C PRO A 419 3.30 11.83 8.32
N GLY A 420 2.94 11.49 7.08
CA GLY A 420 3.21 10.17 6.54
C GLY A 420 3.49 10.17 5.05
N ALA A 421 4.44 9.34 4.64
CA ALA A 421 4.82 9.13 3.24
C ALA A 421 5.52 7.78 3.05
N VAL A 422 5.59 7.34 1.81
CA VAL A 422 6.43 6.23 1.36
C VAL A 422 7.62 6.82 0.63
N PHE A 423 8.82 6.28 0.79
CA PHE A 423 9.98 6.75 0.04
C PHE A 423 10.93 5.61 -0.31
N ASP A 424 11.48 5.69 -1.52
CA ASP A 424 12.44 4.70 -2.02
C ASP A 424 13.85 5.22 -1.78
N VAL A 425 14.78 4.33 -1.40
CA VAL A 425 16.19 4.65 -1.16
C VAL A 425 17.12 3.61 -1.75
N THR A 426 18.35 4.02 -2.02
CA THR A 426 19.46 3.10 -2.23
C THR A 426 20.50 3.23 -1.12
N LEU A 427 20.93 2.09 -0.58
CA LEU A 427 21.87 2.01 0.54
C LEU A 427 23.14 1.27 0.11
N SER A 428 24.29 1.93 0.27
CA SER A 428 25.58 1.27 0.11
C SER A 428 25.83 0.26 1.23
N THR A 429 26.12 -0.98 0.86
CA THR A 429 26.54 -2.04 1.78
C THR A 429 27.93 -1.80 2.39
N GLN A 430 28.73 -0.89 1.81
CA GLN A 430 30.12 -0.65 2.22
C GLN A 430 30.26 0.55 3.16
N ASN A 431 29.56 1.66 2.90
CA ASN A 431 29.82 2.95 3.54
C ASN A 431 28.61 3.55 4.28
N VAL A 432 27.51 2.80 4.45
CA VAL A 432 26.29 3.28 5.13
C VAL A 432 25.73 4.58 4.48
N ASP A 433 26.02 4.78 3.20
CA ASP A 433 25.56 5.92 2.42
C ASP A 433 24.13 5.64 1.95
N VAL A 434 23.17 6.46 2.39
CA VAL A 434 21.75 6.38 2.02
C VAL A 434 21.43 7.50 1.05
N GLN A 435 20.82 7.16 -0.08
CA GLN A 435 20.41 8.12 -1.10
C GLN A 435 18.92 8.00 -1.37
N LEU A 436 18.22 9.13 -1.43
CA LEU A 436 16.78 9.18 -1.67
C LEU A 436 16.51 9.05 -3.16
N VAL A 437 15.68 8.09 -3.55
CA VAL A 437 15.26 7.88 -4.94
C VAL A 437 14.04 8.73 -5.24
N ASN A 438 12.98 8.59 -4.43
CA ASN A 438 11.73 9.34 -4.60
C ASN A 438 10.86 9.29 -3.34
N VAL A 439 9.81 10.10 -3.30
CA VAL A 439 8.82 10.18 -2.20
C VAL A 439 7.41 10.15 -2.77
N TYR A 440 6.53 9.39 -2.14
CA TYR A 440 5.18 9.10 -2.59
C TYR A 440 4.16 9.24 -1.46
N GLU A 441 2.91 9.49 -1.83
CA GLU A 441 1.79 9.40 -0.90
C GLU A 441 1.52 7.94 -0.53
N PHE A 442 0.95 7.71 0.65
CA PHE A 442 0.46 6.39 1.03
C PHE A 442 -0.59 5.90 0.04
N GLY A 443 -0.43 4.66 -0.43
CA GLY A 443 -1.30 4.01 -1.42
C GLY A 443 -1.26 4.63 -2.83
N ALA A 444 -0.31 5.53 -3.12
CA ALA A 444 -0.04 5.96 -4.50
C ALA A 444 0.52 4.82 -5.37
N LEU A 445 1.24 3.89 -4.73
CA LEU A 445 1.89 2.75 -5.36
C LEU A 445 1.09 1.46 -5.11
N PRO A 446 1.20 0.45 -5.99
CA PRO A 446 0.69 -0.88 -5.69
C PRO A 446 1.36 -1.45 -4.44
N ASN A 447 0.69 -2.40 -3.79
CA ASN A 447 1.26 -3.12 -2.66
C ASN A 447 2.53 -3.88 -3.08
N GLY A 448 3.55 -3.83 -2.24
CA GLY A 448 4.82 -4.53 -2.41
C GLY A 448 4.82 -5.87 -1.66
N LEU A 449 5.87 -6.11 -0.90
CA LEU A 449 5.96 -7.28 0.00
C LEU A 449 5.03 -7.13 1.21
N LEU A 450 4.80 -5.88 1.64
CA LEU A 450 3.89 -5.50 2.71
C LEU A 450 2.64 -4.85 2.14
N LEU A 451 1.51 -5.16 2.78
CA LEU A 451 0.27 -4.42 2.59
C LEU A 451 0.29 -3.18 3.47
N LEU A 452 -0.33 -2.09 3.02
CA LEU A 452 -0.37 -0.86 3.80
C LEU A 452 -1.07 -1.05 5.15
N GLU A 453 -2.08 -1.92 5.20
CA GLU A 453 -2.78 -2.31 6.41
C GLU A 453 -1.85 -2.98 7.43
N ASP A 454 -0.87 -3.76 6.97
CA ASP A 454 0.09 -4.42 7.86
C ASP A 454 1.07 -3.39 8.44
N VAL A 455 1.46 -2.39 7.65
CA VAL A 455 2.26 -1.25 8.14
C VAL A 455 1.48 -0.45 9.19
N CYS A 456 0.20 -0.18 8.94
CA CYS A 456 -0.68 0.51 9.90
C CYS A 456 -0.90 -0.32 11.17
N HIS A 457 -1.17 -1.61 11.03
CA HIS A 457 -1.29 -2.55 12.16
C HIS A 457 -0.03 -2.46 13.02
N PHE A 458 1.14 -2.69 12.42
CA PHE A 458 2.42 -2.67 13.13
C PHE A 458 2.70 -1.32 13.79
N TYR A 459 2.37 -0.20 13.14
CA TYR A 459 2.45 1.10 13.79
C TYR A 459 1.55 1.18 15.03
N TYR A 460 0.30 0.73 15.00
CA TYR A 460 -0.56 0.87 16.16
C TYR A 460 -0.31 -0.18 17.26
N THR A 461 0.21 -1.36 16.93
CA THR A 461 0.37 -2.46 17.90
C THR A 461 1.83 -2.74 18.29
N GLY A 462 2.78 -2.51 17.38
CA GLY A 462 4.17 -2.97 17.52
C GLY A 462 4.34 -4.49 17.42
N VAL A 463 3.31 -5.20 16.95
CA VAL A 463 3.26 -6.66 16.90
C VAL A 463 3.35 -7.13 15.44
N GLU A 464 4.26 -8.08 15.17
CA GLU A 464 4.41 -8.71 13.85
C GLU A 464 3.50 -9.93 13.65
N GLU A 465 3.01 -10.53 14.74
CA GLU A 465 2.22 -11.75 14.70
C GLU A 465 0.94 -11.58 13.88
N GLY A 466 0.75 -12.46 12.89
CA GLY A 466 -0.40 -12.44 11.99
C GLY A 466 -0.20 -11.60 10.72
N ILE A 467 0.90 -10.85 10.60
CA ILE A 467 1.33 -10.28 9.31
C ILE A 467 1.82 -11.42 8.44
N LYS A 468 1.09 -11.68 7.35
CA LYS A 468 1.42 -12.73 6.36
C LYS A 468 1.82 -12.05 5.06
N PRO A 469 3.12 -11.78 4.85
CA PRO A 469 3.58 -11.18 3.61
C PRO A 469 3.35 -12.12 2.43
N LEU A 470 3.52 -11.61 1.21
CA LEU A 470 3.47 -12.43 0.00
C LEU A 470 4.43 -13.64 0.11
N ASP A 471 3.99 -14.78 -0.42
CA ASP A 471 4.79 -16.00 -0.54
C ASP A 471 6.15 -15.67 -1.16
N LYS A 472 7.19 -15.57 -0.33
CA LYS A 472 8.65 -15.37 -0.61
C LYS A 472 9.32 -14.44 0.40
N ALA A 473 8.59 -13.61 1.12
CA ALA A 473 9.20 -12.65 2.04
C ALA A 473 9.47 -13.24 3.43
N ASP A 474 10.65 -12.93 3.97
CA ASP A 474 10.99 -13.04 5.38
C ASP A 474 10.63 -11.72 6.06
N VAL A 475 9.82 -11.78 7.12
CA VAL A 475 9.34 -10.59 7.82
C VAL A 475 9.66 -10.70 9.30
N THR A 476 10.25 -9.64 9.86
CA THR A 476 10.43 -9.53 11.30
C THR A 476 10.62 -8.08 11.75
N ALA A 477 10.36 -7.80 13.02
CA ALA A 477 10.65 -6.53 13.65
C ALA A 477 12.12 -6.44 14.10
N VAL A 478 12.84 -5.43 13.61
CA VAL A 478 14.21 -5.11 14.02
C VAL A 478 14.23 -3.69 14.57
N ASP A 479 14.61 -3.54 15.84
CA ASP A 479 14.58 -2.27 16.56
C ASP A 479 13.26 -1.49 16.40
N SER A 480 12.10 -2.14 16.58
CA SER A 480 10.78 -1.51 16.39
C SER A 480 10.47 -1.03 14.96
N VAL A 481 11.20 -1.51 13.95
CA VAL A 481 10.91 -1.31 12.52
C VAL A 481 10.56 -2.65 11.90
N LEU A 482 9.42 -2.75 11.22
CA LEU A 482 9.05 -3.96 10.50
C LEU A 482 9.88 -4.08 9.22
N VAL A 483 10.61 -5.18 9.06
CA VAL A 483 11.51 -5.43 7.94
C VAL A 483 10.94 -6.58 7.11
N ALA A 484 10.73 -6.34 5.81
CA ALA A 484 10.30 -7.36 4.85
C ALA A 484 11.32 -7.52 3.73
N LEU A 485 12.01 -8.66 3.66
CA LEU A 485 13.02 -8.95 2.63
C LEU A 485 12.64 -10.22 1.87
N VAL A 486 13.10 -10.37 0.63
CA VAL A 486 12.96 -11.67 -0.05
C VAL A 486 13.86 -12.66 0.66
N GLY A 487 13.29 -13.79 1.10
CA GLY A 487 14.01 -14.82 1.82
C GLY A 487 15.20 -15.36 1.02
N THR A 488 16.23 -15.83 1.72
CA THR A 488 17.50 -16.29 1.10
C THR A 488 17.34 -17.47 0.13
N GLN A 489 16.19 -18.17 0.16
CA GLN A 489 15.83 -19.29 -0.73
C GLN A 489 14.70 -18.93 -1.73
N SER A 490 14.27 -17.68 -1.72
CA SER A 490 13.03 -17.22 -2.38
C SER A 490 13.29 -16.38 -3.63
N SER A 491 14.56 -16.10 -3.96
CA SER A 491 14.89 -15.33 -5.15
C SER A 491 14.28 -15.97 -6.40
N ARG A 492 13.63 -15.17 -7.24
CA ARG A 492 13.18 -15.58 -8.59
C ARG A 492 14.32 -16.17 -9.43
N LEU A 493 15.59 -15.90 -9.06
CA LEU A 493 16.79 -16.50 -9.63
C LEU A 493 17.00 -17.98 -9.26
N GLN A 494 16.25 -18.56 -8.33
CA GLN A 494 16.31 -20.01 -8.06
C GLN A 494 15.16 -20.80 -8.69
N LYS A 495 13.97 -20.21 -8.88
CA LYS A 495 12.79 -20.93 -9.40
C LYS A 495 12.54 -20.82 -10.90
N HIS A 496 13.00 -19.76 -11.58
CA HIS A 496 12.70 -19.53 -13.02
C HIS A 496 13.91 -18.99 -13.81
N SER A 497 15.12 -19.40 -13.46
CA SER A 497 16.40 -19.11 -14.14
C SER A 497 16.87 -20.25 -15.04
N TRP A 498 15.94 -20.79 -15.82
CA TRP A 498 16.27 -21.85 -16.76
C TRP A 498 16.15 -21.25 -18.14
N CYS A 499 17.18 -20.49 -18.54
CA CYS A 499 17.46 -20.30 -19.96
C CYS A 499 18.06 -21.62 -20.48
N PRO A 500 17.67 -22.11 -21.68
CA PRO A 500 18.24 -23.33 -22.26
C PRO A 500 19.77 -23.31 -22.38
N GLU A 501 20.38 -22.13 -22.49
CA GLU A 501 21.84 -21.96 -22.57
C GLU A 501 22.57 -22.21 -21.23
N ASP A 502 21.90 -22.02 -20.08
CA ASP A 502 22.48 -22.26 -18.75
C ASP A 502 22.46 -23.75 -18.35
N VAL A 503 21.77 -24.60 -19.11
CA VAL A 503 21.67 -26.04 -18.86
C VAL A 503 22.99 -26.77 -19.16
N GLY A 504 23.85 -26.20 -20.01
CA GLY A 504 25.12 -26.82 -20.40
C GLY A 504 26.21 -26.84 -19.32
N ASN A 505 26.05 -26.08 -18.23
CA ASN A 505 27.10 -25.88 -17.22
C ASN A 505 26.71 -26.25 -15.77
N LEU A 506 25.60 -26.97 -15.56
CA LEU A 506 25.19 -27.39 -14.22
C LEU A 506 26.11 -28.49 -13.66
N LYS A 507 26.84 -28.17 -12.59
CA LYS A 507 27.33 -29.17 -11.62
C LYS A 507 26.23 -29.38 -10.59
N PHE A 508 25.55 -30.53 -10.64
CA PHE A 508 24.59 -30.93 -9.62
C PHE A 508 25.31 -31.19 -8.30
N SER A 509 25.15 -30.29 -7.33
CA SER A 509 25.74 -30.42 -6.00
C SER A 509 24.88 -31.21 -5.02
N THR A 510 23.57 -31.33 -5.29
CA THR A 510 22.65 -32.11 -4.46
C THR A 510 21.73 -33.00 -5.31
N SER A 511 21.16 -34.03 -4.69
CA SER A 511 20.19 -34.93 -5.33
C SER A 511 18.87 -34.24 -5.68
N ASP A 512 18.51 -33.19 -4.95
CA ASP A 512 17.26 -32.46 -5.17
C ASP A 512 17.34 -31.59 -6.44
N ASP A 513 18.50 -31.02 -6.73
CA ASP A 513 18.78 -30.29 -7.99
C ASP A 513 18.57 -31.18 -9.23
N LEU A 514 18.91 -32.46 -9.12
CA LEU A 514 18.73 -33.45 -10.19
C LEU A 514 17.26 -33.85 -10.34
N ILE A 515 16.52 -33.97 -9.23
CA ILE A 515 15.10 -34.36 -9.25
C ILE A 515 14.25 -33.24 -9.86
N ASP A 516 14.52 -31.98 -9.53
CA ASP A 516 13.79 -30.85 -10.11
C ASP A 516 14.14 -30.64 -11.60
N TYR A 517 15.38 -30.92 -12.01
CA TYR A 517 15.78 -31.01 -13.43
C TYR A 517 14.98 -32.06 -14.20
N LEU A 518 14.87 -33.27 -13.63
CA LEU A 518 14.14 -34.37 -14.26
C LEU A 518 12.62 -34.10 -14.33
N ARG A 519 12.06 -33.42 -13.33
CA ARG A 519 10.66 -32.98 -13.36
C ARG A 519 10.39 -31.96 -14.46
N PHE A 520 11.29 -31.01 -14.66
CA PHE A 520 11.20 -30.02 -15.73
C PHE A 520 11.28 -30.66 -17.14
N GLN A 521 12.16 -31.65 -17.33
CA GLN A 521 12.26 -32.39 -18.60
C GLN A 521 11.06 -33.29 -18.89
N THR A 522 10.37 -33.77 -17.85
CA THR A 522 9.26 -34.73 -17.99
C THR A 522 7.88 -34.08 -17.99
N SER A 523 7.77 -32.81 -17.59
CA SER A 523 6.58 -32.00 -17.79
C SER A 523 6.45 -31.59 -19.26
N THR A 524 5.97 -32.53 -20.09
CA THR A 524 5.39 -32.22 -21.39
C THR A 524 4.07 -31.47 -21.17
N PRO A 525 3.75 -30.44 -21.95
CA PRO A 525 2.47 -29.75 -21.83
C PRO A 525 1.34 -30.72 -22.22
N GLN A 526 0.31 -30.80 -21.37
CA GLN A 526 -1.02 -31.31 -21.74
C GLN A 526 -1.94 -30.13 -22.04
#